data_AF-A0A2H2ZRG9-F1
#
_entry.id   AF-A0A2H2ZRG9-F1
#
_cell.length_a   1.000
_cell.length_b   1.000
_cell.length_c   1.000
_cell.angle_alpha   90.00
_cell.angle_beta   90.00
_cell.angle_gamma   90.00
#
_symmetry.space_group_name_H-M   'P 1'
#
loop_
_entity.id
_entity.type
_entity.pdbx_description
1 polymer ?
#
loop_
_entity_poly.entity_id
_entity_poly.type
_entity_poly.pdbx_seq_one_letter_code
_entity_poly.pdbx_strand_id
1 'polypeptide(L)'
;MARIEAQGEALRILAKKVLSWLVHAKRVLSVTELQHAVAIEPGTSELDEEFIPDKEILVSICAGLVTFDTESRDIRLAHYTLQEYFEREGRHWFQHAETDIARACLTYLSFCAFESDRYDHETDEYGFPANLSLSRYAARHWGNHACGAPERHLMPLILDFLCSDAKRSSTDRALSEIHRSAIHIAIFFKLESTVLTLIEMGHDVNGPDPNGRTPLLQAVKSGCTPMVQLLLRAGAEVDVGDELLGHTPLTCASNAGSESTVKLLLEHGADVDYDPRGEGWSALSCAFMRTHFGIAKLLLEEGANPNVLVGFTLPQFFRIIREARHLQEARAVARSATAVGRPLLLSQIEVDFVKHFRKSPIAKAASHGLESMVKLLLEKGANVEGKPSSSAISPLCWAMLCSSEAREGMIRLLLEYGADTEPLIGLMECRRDALGKVFENDEVLRLLLKNGVAADLVILGKPLLVWAFEMGKQGAANILQEYGARLPSDWQH
;
A
#
# COMPACT_ATOMS: atom_id res chain seq x y z
N MET A 1 39.93 -11.83 9.64
CA MET A 1 40.36 -10.45 10.00
C MET A 1 41.83 -10.34 10.38
N ALA A 2 42.38 -11.11 11.34
CA ALA A 2 43.80 -11.00 11.73
C ALA A 2 44.80 -11.07 10.54
N ARG A 3 44.57 -11.96 9.57
CA ARG A 3 45.40 -12.02 8.35
C ARG A 3 45.30 -10.76 7.48
N ILE A 4 44.15 -10.09 7.44
CA ILE A 4 43.98 -8.83 6.70
C ILE A 4 44.70 -7.70 7.42
N GLU A 5 44.63 -7.66 8.76
CA GLU A 5 45.35 -6.67 9.57
C GLU A 5 46.88 -6.79 9.50
N ALA A 6 47.39 -7.99 9.20
CA ALA A 6 48.82 -8.24 9.04
C ALA A 6 49.37 -7.89 7.64
N GLN A 7 48.52 -7.52 6.68
CA GLN A 7 48.96 -7.12 5.34
C GLN A 7 49.48 -5.68 5.33
N GLY A 8 50.24 -5.31 4.29
CA GLY A 8 50.65 -3.92 4.07
C GLY A 8 49.45 -2.99 3.88
N GLU A 9 49.63 -1.70 4.19
CA GLU A 9 48.53 -0.72 4.29
C GLU A 9 47.59 -0.73 3.09
N ALA A 10 48.13 -0.64 1.88
CA ALA A 10 47.34 -0.60 0.65
C ALA A 10 46.48 -1.87 0.45
N LEU A 11 47.08 -3.06 0.65
CA LEU A 11 46.37 -4.33 0.52
C LEU A 11 45.31 -4.51 1.61
N ARG A 12 45.61 -4.04 2.83
CA ARG A 12 44.68 -4.04 3.95
C ARG A 12 43.45 -3.16 3.67
N ILE A 13 43.66 -1.95 3.16
CA ILE A 13 42.57 -1.03 2.76
C ILE A 13 41.74 -1.67 1.65
N LEU A 14 42.38 -2.22 0.61
CA LEU A 14 41.70 -2.87 -0.50
C LEU A 14 40.87 -4.07 -0.03
N ALA A 15 41.43 -4.93 0.83
CA ALA A 15 40.71 -6.08 1.37
C ALA A 15 39.47 -5.66 2.19
N LYS A 16 39.60 -4.58 2.99
CA LYS A 16 38.45 -4.02 3.72
C LYS A 16 37.40 -3.43 2.78
N LYS A 17 37.79 -2.74 1.71
CA LYS A 17 36.87 -2.25 0.67
C LYS A 17 36.11 -3.42 0.01
N VAL A 18 36.83 -4.48 -0.39
CA VAL A 18 36.23 -5.69 -0.98
C VAL A 18 35.18 -6.30 -0.06
N LEU A 19 35.55 -6.56 1.19
CA LEU A 19 34.61 -7.16 2.15
C LEU A 19 33.43 -6.23 2.46
N SER A 20 33.66 -4.92 2.54
CA SER A 20 32.59 -3.92 2.74
C SER A 20 31.56 -4.00 1.60
N TRP A 21 32.00 -4.05 0.35
CA TRP A 21 31.11 -4.19 -0.80
C TRP A 21 30.38 -5.54 -0.80
N LEU A 22 31.07 -6.65 -0.53
CA LEU A 22 30.45 -7.98 -0.52
C LEU A 22 29.39 -8.15 0.58
N VAL A 23 29.61 -7.52 1.73
CA VAL A 23 28.69 -7.60 2.88
C VAL A 23 27.48 -6.68 2.70
N HIS A 24 27.69 -5.46 2.20
CA HIS A 24 26.68 -4.40 2.23
C HIS A 24 25.97 -4.17 0.89
N ALA A 25 26.45 -4.75 -0.21
CA ALA A 25 25.80 -4.59 -1.50
C ALA A 25 24.35 -5.12 -1.47
N LYS A 26 23.44 -4.40 -2.13
CA LYS A 26 22.01 -4.72 -2.17
C LYS A 26 21.67 -5.91 -3.07
N ARG A 27 22.67 -6.42 -3.79
CA ARG A 27 22.66 -7.67 -4.54
C ARG A 27 24.07 -8.21 -4.68
N VAL A 28 24.17 -9.48 -5.08
CA VAL A 28 25.44 -10.07 -5.51
C VAL A 28 26.00 -9.28 -6.69
N LEU A 29 27.32 -9.05 -6.66
CA LEU A 29 28.08 -8.36 -7.69
C LEU A 29 28.82 -9.36 -8.57
N SER A 30 28.92 -9.04 -9.86
CA SER A 30 29.91 -9.70 -10.72
C SER A 30 31.33 -9.31 -10.29
N VAL A 31 32.34 -10.07 -10.72
CA VAL A 31 33.73 -9.69 -10.49
C VAL A 31 34.06 -8.33 -11.12
N THR A 32 33.59 -8.06 -12.33
CA THR A 32 33.86 -6.78 -13.02
C THR A 32 33.20 -5.60 -12.32
N GLU A 33 31.98 -5.79 -11.79
CA GLU A 33 31.31 -4.78 -10.96
C GLU A 33 32.10 -4.49 -9.69
N LEU A 34 32.57 -5.53 -8.98
CA LEU A 34 33.36 -5.33 -7.77
C LEU A 34 34.72 -4.67 -8.08
N GLN A 35 35.38 -5.06 -9.17
CA GLN A 35 36.65 -4.47 -9.62
C GLN A 35 36.50 -2.96 -9.81
N HIS A 36 35.44 -2.53 -10.52
CA HIS A 36 35.13 -1.11 -10.67
C HIS A 36 34.80 -0.46 -9.33
N ALA A 37 33.99 -1.12 -8.51
CA ALA A 37 33.54 -0.61 -7.23
C ALA A 37 34.69 -0.28 -6.26
N VAL A 38 35.76 -1.06 -6.27
CA VAL A 38 36.93 -0.84 -5.39
C VAL A 38 37.97 0.10 -6.00
N ALA A 39 37.98 0.26 -7.33
CA ALA A 39 38.87 1.15 -8.08
C ALA A 39 38.41 2.62 -8.09
N ILE A 40 37.17 2.91 -7.68
CA ILE A 40 36.67 4.29 -7.61
C ILE A 40 37.41 5.07 -6.52
N GLU A 41 37.96 6.22 -6.92
CA GLU A 41 38.54 7.22 -6.05
C GLU A 41 37.61 8.42 -5.89
N PRO A 42 37.36 8.91 -4.66
CA PRO A 42 36.50 10.08 -4.45
C PRO A 42 37.02 11.32 -5.18
N GLY A 43 36.14 11.98 -5.94
CA GLY A 43 36.44 13.25 -6.62
C GLY A 43 37.08 13.10 -8.00
N THR A 44 37.24 11.89 -8.52
CA THR A 44 37.67 11.67 -9.91
C THR A 44 36.48 11.82 -10.87
N SER A 45 36.78 12.21 -12.11
CA SER A 45 35.80 12.39 -13.19
C SER A 45 35.73 11.20 -14.15
N GLU A 46 36.64 10.23 -14.03
CA GLU A 46 36.73 9.03 -14.86
C GLU A 46 37.25 7.85 -14.03
N LEU A 47 37.04 6.63 -14.54
CA LEU A 47 37.60 5.42 -13.96
C LEU A 47 39.01 5.22 -14.51
N ASP A 48 40.00 5.17 -13.63
CA ASP A 48 41.36 4.86 -14.02
C ASP A 48 41.54 3.35 -14.20
N GLU A 49 41.75 2.92 -15.45
CA GLU A 49 41.91 1.52 -15.82
C GLU A 49 43.17 0.89 -15.21
N GLU A 50 44.21 1.68 -14.89
CA GLU A 50 45.45 1.17 -14.29
C GLU A 50 45.29 0.75 -12.83
N PHE A 51 44.28 1.29 -12.13
CA PHE A 51 43.99 0.98 -10.73
C PHE A 51 42.93 -0.11 -10.55
N ILE A 52 42.42 -0.69 -11.64
CA ILE A 52 41.46 -1.80 -11.57
C ILE A 52 42.21 -3.08 -11.12
N PRO A 53 41.95 -3.61 -9.91
CA PRO A 53 42.70 -4.76 -9.42
C PRO A 53 42.29 -6.03 -10.16
N ASP A 54 43.27 -6.86 -10.51
CA ASP A 54 43.02 -8.19 -11.07
C ASP A 54 42.18 -9.06 -10.13
N LYS A 55 41.33 -9.92 -10.71
CA LYS A 55 40.48 -10.84 -9.93
C LYS A 55 41.29 -11.74 -9.00
N GLU A 56 42.49 -12.15 -9.40
CA GLU A 56 43.40 -12.95 -8.60
C GLU A 56 43.84 -12.20 -7.34
N ILE A 57 44.05 -10.88 -7.44
CA ILE A 57 44.40 -10.03 -6.30
C ILE A 57 43.22 -9.97 -5.33
N LEU A 58 42.00 -9.72 -5.83
CA LEU A 58 40.78 -9.64 -5.01
C LEU A 58 40.55 -10.93 -4.19
N VAL A 59 40.75 -12.10 -4.81
CA VAL A 59 40.63 -13.39 -4.12
C VAL A 59 41.78 -13.63 -3.16
N SER A 60 43.01 -13.28 -3.54
CA SER A 60 44.22 -13.51 -2.73
C SER A 60 44.21 -12.70 -1.42
N ILE A 61 43.92 -11.40 -1.49
CA ILE A 61 43.92 -10.52 -0.30
C ILE A 61 42.82 -10.94 0.71
N CYS A 62 41.71 -11.49 0.21
CA CYS A 62 40.58 -11.99 0.99
C CYS A 62 40.52 -13.52 1.10
N ALA A 63 41.61 -14.25 0.80
CA ALA A 63 41.63 -15.71 0.69
C ALA A 63 40.89 -16.45 1.83
N GLY A 64 39.99 -17.36 1.48
CA GLY A 64 39.18 -18.12 2.44
C GLY A 64 37.97 -17.37 3.02
N LEU A 65 37.81 -16.08 2.74
CA LEU A 65 36.59 -15.31 3.05
C LEU A 65 35.73 -15.05 1.82
N VAL A 66 36.33 -15.11 0.64
CA VAL A 66 35.69 -14.78 -0.64
C VAL A 66 35.85 -15.96 -1.60
N THR A 67 34.79 -16.24 -2.35
CA THR A 67 34.76 -17.25 -3.41
C THR A 67 34.29 -16.62 -4.72
N PHE A 68 34.78 -17.18 -5.82
CA PHE A 68 34.39 -16.83 -7.17
C PHE A 68 33.65 -18.00 -7.81
N ASP A 69 32.50 -17.73 -8.39
CA ASP A 69 31.74 -18.69 -9.16
C ASP A 69 32.08 -18.54 -10.65
N THR A 70 32.67 -19.59 -11.22
CA THR A 70 33.10 -19.61 -12.63
C THR A 70 31.94 -19.61 -13.62
N GLU A 71 30.76 -20.12 -13.22
CA GLU A 71 29.59 -20.17 -14.10
C GLU A 71 28.86 -18.83 -14.13
N SER A 72 28.53 -18.29 -12.95
CA SER A 72 27.80 -17.02 -12.85
C SER A 72 28.68 -15.78 -13.02
N ARG A 73 30.01 -15.92 -12.90
CA ARG A 73 30.99 -14.81 -12.82
C ARG A 73 30.77 -13.88 -11.62
N ASP A 74 30.09 -14.37 -10.61
CA ASP A 74 29.83 -13.65 -9.37
C ASP A 74 30.94 -13.83 -8.35
N ILE A 75 31.10 -12.83 -7.48
CA ILE A 75 31.97 -12.88 -6.32
C ILE A 75 31.13 -12.76 -5.05
N ARG A 76 31.39 -13.65 -4.08
CA ARG A 76 30.56 -13.81 -2.87
C ARG A 76 31.42 -14.11 -1.66
N LEU A 77 30.85 -13.98 -0.46
CA LEU A 77 31.47 -14.54 0.73
C LEU A 77 31.51 -16.07 0.62
N ALA A 78 32.60 -16.66 1.10
CA ALA A 78 32.88 -18.09 0.97
C ALA A 78 31.83 -18.99 1.65
N HIS A 79 31.13 -18.47 2.64
CA HIS A 79 30.11 -19.19 3.38
C HIS A 79 29.08 -18.24 3.98
N TYR A 80 27.81 -18.68 4.09
CA TYR A 80 26.72 -17.85 4.61
C TYR A 80 26.95 -17.39 6.06
N THR A 81 27.63 -18.20 6.88
CA THR A 81 27.97 -17.83 8.27
C THR A 81 28.91 -16.63 8.37
N LEU A 82 29.66 -16.31 7.30
CA LEU A 82 30.45 -15.08 7.24
C LEU A 82 29.55 -13.85 7.08
N GLN A 83 28.47 -13.96 6.30
CA GLN A 83 27.47 -12.89 6.18
C GLN A 83 26.85 -12.61 7.55
N GLU A 84 26.38 -13.65 8.26
CA GLU A 84 25.83 -13.52 9.61
C GLU A 84 26.84 -12.91 10.60
N TYR A 85 28.11 -13.34 10.52
CA TYR A 85 29.17 -12.80 11.36
C TYR A 85 29.38 -11.30 11.10
N PHE A 86 29.46 -10.87 9.84
CA PHE A 86 29.64 -9.46 9.50
C PHE A 86 28.37 -8.64 9.72
N GLU A 87 27.17 -9.21 9.63
CA GLU A 87 25.97 -8.49 10.02
C GLU A 87 25.91 -8.22 11.53
N ARG A 88 26.40 -9.16 12.34
CA ARG A 88 26.44 -9.02 13.81
C ARG A 88 27.58 -8.14 14.32
N GLU A 89 28.80 -8.37 13.83
CA GLU A 89 30.03 -7.74 14.32
C GLU A 89 30.58 -6.67 13.35
N GLY A 90 30.00 -6.52 12.15
CA GLY A 90 30.57 -5.72 11.06
C GLY A 90 30.58 -4.23 11.30
N ARG A 91 29.77 -3.67 12.23
CA ARG A 91 29.87 -2.24 12.56
C ARG A 91 31.25 -1.84 13.08
N HIS A 92 31.96 -2.76 13.74
CA HIS A 92 33.34 -2.55 14.17
C HIS A 92 34.32 -2.55 12.98
N TRP A 93 34.02 -3.32 11.94
CA TRP A 93 34.91 -3.51 10.78
C TRP A 93 34.66 -2.50 9.66
N PHE A 94 33.41 -2.10 9.45
CA PHE A 94 32.94 -1.27 8.34
C PHE A 94 32.01 -0.13 8.84
N GLN A 95 32.53 0.72 9.73
CA GLN A 95 31.76 1.77 10.40
C GLN A 95 31.04 2.74 9.44
N HIS A 96 31.57 2.93 8.22
CA HIS A 96 31.06 3.87 7.22
C HIS A 96 30.67 3.21 5.89
N ALA A 97 30.45 1.88 5.87
CA ALA A 97 30.20 1.11 4.64
C ALA A 97 29.15 1.73 3.71
N GLU A 98 27.96 2.04 4.24
CA GLU A 98 26.87 2.64 3.45
C GLU A 98 27.25 4.03 2.91
N THR A 99 27.99 4.82 3.68
CA THR A 99 28.48 6.15 3.24
C THR A 99 29.50 6.01 2.12
N ASP A 100 30.45 5.09 2.26
CA ASP A 100 31.54 4.92 1.31
C ASP A 100 31.04 4.30 0.00
N ILE A 101 30.12 3.34 0.08
CA ILE A 101 29.46 2.76 -1.08
C ILE A 101 28.59 3.80 -1.80
N ALA A 102 27.77 4.56 -1.08
CA ALA A 102 26.98 5.64 -1.68
C ALA A 102 27.86 6.67 -2.39
N ARG A 103 28.96 7.09 -1.74
CA ARG A 103 29.95 8.01 -2.32
C ARG A 103 30.56 7.45 -3.60
N ALA A 104 30.98 6.19 -3.58
CA ALA A 104 31.55 5.53 -4.75
C ALA A 104 30.52 5.47 -5.89
N CYS A 105 29.27 5.07 -5.62
CA CYS A 105 28.21 5.06 -6.63
C CYS A 105 27.93 6.45 -7.21
N LEU A 106 27.80 7.48 -6.38
CA LEU A 106 27.56 8.85 -6.83
C LEU A 106 28.72 9.41 -7.66
N THR A 107 29.96 9.14 -7.24
CA THR A 107 31.17 9.52 -7.99
C THR A 107 31.17 8.83 -9.35
N TYR A 108 30.91 7.52 -9.38
CA TYR A 108 30.85 6.72 -10.59
C TYR A 108 29.81 7.24 -11.60
N LEU A 109 28.62 7.57 -11.13
CA LEU A 109 27.53 8.10 -11.97
C LEU A 109 27.74 9.57 -12.38
N SER A 110 28.74 10.24 -11.80
CA SER A 110 29.11 11.62 -12.13
C SER A 110 30.31 11.69 -13.07
N PHE A 111 30.76 10.56 -13.63
CA PHE A 111 31.81 10.54 -14.63
C PHE A 111 31.39 11.22 -15.93
N CYS A 112 32.36 11.80 -16.64
CA CYS A 112 32.14 12.51 -17.91
C CYS A 112 31.43 11.65 -18.97
N ALA A 113 31.60 10.32 -18.90
CA ALA A 113 30.93 9.35 -19.77
C ALA A 113 29.38 9.38 -19.67
N PHE A 114 28.81 9.97 -18.62
CA PHE A 114 27.37 10.15 -18.44
C PHE A 114 26.87 11.55 -18.85
N GLU A 115 27.77 12.48 -19.17
CA GLU A 115 27.43 13.87 -19.51
C GLU A 115 27.36 14.14 -21.03
N SER A 116 27.98 13.31 -21.85
CA SER A 116 28.05 13.55 -23.29
C SER A 116 26.79 13.06 -24.02
N ASP A 117 26.06 13.99 -24.66
CA ASP A 117 25.06 13.69 -25.72
C ASP A 117 25.69 13.01 -26.95
N ARG A 118 26.99 12.75 -26.93
CA ARG A 118 27.77 12.14 -28.01
C ARG A 118 27.89 10.65 -27.76
N TYR A 119 26.90 9.91 -28.25
CA TYR A 119 26.96 8.47 -28.40
C TYR A 119 28.08 8.08 -29.37
N ASP A 120 29.30 7.99 -28.88
CA ASP A 120 30.44 7.33 -29.56
C ASP A 120 30.91 6.09 -28.76
N HIS A 121 30.12 5.66 -27.78
CA HIS A 121 30.38 4.50 -26.92
C HIS A 121 29.32 3.42 -27.15
N GLU A 122 29.75 2.16 -27.27
CA GLU A 122 28.83 1.02 -27.27
C GLU A 122 28.04 1.02 -25.95
N THR A 123 26.71 1.02 -26.05
CA THR A 123 25.82 0.94 -24.90
C THR A 123 25.27 -0.47 -24.72
N ASP A 124 25.05 -0.89 -23.47
CA ASP A 124 24.33 -2.12 -23.18
C ASP A 124 22.84 -2.02 -23.57
N GLU A 125 22.10 -3.14 -23.43
CA GLU A 125 20.67 -3.22 -23.77
C GLU A 125 19.79 -2.22 -22.98
N TYR A 126 20.32 -1.66 -21.89
CA TYR A 126 19.67 -0.66 -21.05
C TYR A 126 20.28 0.72 -21.23
N GLY A 127 21.05 0.99 -22.28
CA GLY A 127 21.57 2.33 -22.59
C GLY A 127 22.64 2.85 -21.62
N PHE A 128 23.35 1.98 -20.92
CA PHE A 128 24.55 2.34 -20.14
C PHE A 128 25.83 2.09 -20.94
N PRO A 129 26.92 2.84 -20.70
CA PRO A 129 28.20 2.56 -21.34
C PRO A 129 28.67 1.13 -21.04
N ALA A 130 28.91 0.33 -22.09
CA ALA A 130 29.22 -1.09 -21.94
C ALA A 130 30.55 -1.35 -21.21
N ASN A 131 31.48 -0.39 -21.29
CA ASN A 131 32.74 -0.40 -20.56
C ASN A 131 32.60 -0.05 -19.08
N LEU A 132 31.44 0.44 -18.61
CA LEU A 132 31.20 0.83 -17.23
C LEU A 132 30.30 -0.19 -16.51
N SER A 133 30.90 -1.32 -16.11
CA SER A 133 30.19 -2.48 -15.53
C SER A 133 29.34 -2.15 -14.28
N LEU A 134 29.73 -1.20 -13.44
CA LEU A 134 29.02 -0.89 -12.19
C LEU A 134 27.78 0.00 -12.40
N SER A 135 27.57 0.55 -13.60
CA SER A 135 26.57 1.60 -13.86
C SER A 135 25.16 1.23 -13.39
N ARG A 136 24.71 0.01 -13.74
CA ARG A 136 23.37 -0.48 -13.36
C ARG A 136 23.21 -0.66 -11.86
N TYR A 137 24.26 -1.14 -11.18
CA TYR A 137 24.24 -1.25 -9.72
C TYR A 137 24.17 0.14 -9.09
N ALA A 138 25.09 1.02 -9.47
CA ALA A 138 25.21 2.36 -8.91
C ALA A 138 23.89 3.12 -9.09
N ALA A 139 23.36 3.19 -10.31
CA ALA A 139 22.14 3.94 -10.62
C ALA A 139 20.90 3.42 -9.87
N ARG A 140 20.81 2.12 -9.58
CA ARG A 140 19.68 1.54 -8.82
C ARG A 140 19.82 1.65 -7.31
N HIS A 141 21.05 1.65 -6.79
CA HIS A 141 21.28 1.40 -5.37
C HIS A 141 21.97 2.53 -4.62
N TRP A 142 22.53 3.56 -5.28
CA TRP A 142 23.20 4.67 -4.60
C TRP A 142 22.33 5.30 -3.50
N GLY A 143 21.04 5.54 -3.80
CA GLY A 143 20.13 6.18 -2.85
C GLY A 143 19.71 5.27 -1.69
N ASN A 144 19.68 3.95 -1.89
CA ASN A 144 19.46 2.99 -0.80
C ASN A 144 20.62 3.01 0.19
N HIS A 145 21.85 3.16 -0.33
CA HIS A 145 23.04 3.33 0.52
C HIS A 145 23.05 4.70 1.21
N ALA A 146 22.68 5.77 0.49
CA ALA A 146 22.59 7.11 1.06
C ALA A 146 21.57 7.18 2.21
N CYS A 147 20.42 6.52 2.08
CA CYS A 147 19.40 6.42 3.13
C CYS A 147 19.91 5.72 4.41
N GLY A 148 20.85 4.76 4.27
CA GLY A 148 21.48 4.07 5.40
C GLY A 148 22.65 4.82 6.03
N ALA A 149 22.97 6.02 5.53
CA ALA A 149 24.14 6.81 5.89
C ALA A 149 23.75 8.20 6.43
N PRO A 150 24.63 8.87 7.20
CA PRO A 150 24.41 10.26 7.56
C PRO A 150 24.47 11.18 6.32
N GLU A 151 23.31 11.69 5.89
CA GLU A 151 23.18 12.52 4.66
C GLU A 151 24.18 13.67 4.59
N ARG A 152 24.52 14.31 5.72
CA ARG A 152 25.46 15.45 5.77
C ARG A 152 26.81 15.22 5.06
N HIS A 153 27.30 13.97 5.01
CA HIS A 153 28.58 13.65 4.37
C HIS A 153 28.45 13.38 2.86
N LEU A 154 27.23 13.15 2.38
CA LEU A 154 26.92 12.83 0.99
C LEU A 154 26.21 13.99 0.28
N MET A 155 25.61 14.91 1.03
CA MET A 155 24.75 15.97 0.52
C MET A 155 25.36 16.77 -0.65
N PRO A 156 26.65 17.19 -0.64
CA PRO A 156 27.22 17.88 -1.80
C PRO A 156 27.22 17.03 -3.07
N LEU A 157 27.54 15.73 -2.96
CA LEU A 157 27.56 14.80 -4.09
C LEU A 157 26.16 14.46 -4.57
N ILE A 158 25.21 14.28 -3.65
CA ILE A 158 23.82 14.03 -3.98
C ILE A 158 23.23 15.22 -4.74
N LEU A 159 23.48 16.44 -4.29
CA LEU A 159 22.96 17.65 -4.93
C LEU A 159 23.61 17.88 -6.30
N ASP A 160 24.93 17.73 -6.42
CA ASP A 160 25.63 17.80 -7.72
C ASP A 160 25.07 16.79 -8.72
N PHE A 161 24.83 15.56 -8.27
CA PHE A 161 24.23 14.51 -9.09
C PHE A 161 22.78 14.82 -9.49
N LEU A 162 21.92 15.16 -8.53
CA LEU A 162 20.48 15.33 -8.76
C LEU A 162 20.12 16.60 -9.54
N CYS A 163 20.92 17.66 -9.42
CA CYS A 163 20.70 18.93 -10.11
C CYS A 163 21.19 18.92 -11.57
N SER A 164 21.93 17.89 -11.99
CA SER A 164 22.32 17.68 -13.38
C SER A 164 21.37 16.69 -14.07
N ASP A 165 20.60 17.17 -15.05
CA ASP A 165 19.68 16.32 -15.83
C ASP A 165 20.41 15.16 -16.53
N ALA A 166 21.61 15.42 -17.06
CA ALA A 166 22.44 14.42 -17.72
C ALA A 166 22.85 13.28 -16.76
N LYS A 167 23.37 13.65 -15.58
CA LYS A 167 23.76 12.67 -14.55
C LYS A 167 22.54 11.89 -14.04
N ARG A 168 21.44 12.59 -13.74
CA ARG A 168 20.19 12.00 -13.22
C ARG A 168 19.53 11.01 -14.18
N SER A 169 19.64 11.23 -15.50
CA SER A 169 19.10 10.36 -16.55
C SER A 169 19.55 8.90 -16.41
N SER A 170 20.75 8.67 -15.86
CA SER A 170 21.25 7.32 -15.53
C SER A 170 20.34 6.58 -14.53
N THR A 171 19.86 7.28 -13.49
CA THR A 171 18.94 6.71 -12.49
C THR A 171 17.55 6.48 -13.06
N ASP A 172 17.03 7.43 -13.85
CA ASP A 172 15.73 7.28 -14.52
C ASP A 172 15.70 6.01 -15.40
N ARG A 173 16.75 5.81 -16.20
CA ARG A 173 16.93 4.63 -17.05
C ARG A 173 16.99 3.34 -16.23
N ALA A 174 17.73 3.34 -15.14
CA ALA A 174 17.93 2.16 -14.30
C ALA A 174 16.64 1.71 -13.59
N LEU A 175 15.83 2.68 -13.15
CA LEU A 175 14.55 2.45 -12.48
C LEU A 175 13.41 2.14 -13.46
N SER A 176 13.64 2.30 -14.77
CA SER A 176 12.62 2.13 -15.82
C SER A 176 11.43 3.07 -15.63
N GLU A 177 11.72 4.27 -15.14
CA GLU A 177 10.75 5.29 -14.77
C GLU A 177 11.05 6.53 -15.60
N ILE A 178 10.01 7.18 -16.14
CA ILE A 178 10.18 8.32 -17.03
C ILE A 178 10.49 9.56 -16.18
N HIS A 179 11.56 10.29 -16.55
CA HIS A 179 11.95 11.63 -16.11
C HIS A 179 11.41 12.08 -14.74
N ARG A 180 11.99 11.58 -13.65
CA ARG A 180 11.65 12.09 -12.31
C ARG A 180 12.44 13.36 -12.02
N SER A 181 11.79 14.35 -11.41
CA SER A 181 12.52 15.51 -10.87
C SER A 181 13.43 15.10 -9.71
N ALA A 182 14.43 15.94 -9.40
CA ALA A 182 15.35 15.73 -8.27
C ALA A 182 14.62 15.44 -6.96
N ILE A 183 13.55 16.20 -6.68
CA ILE A 183 12.71 16.02 -5.50
C ILE A 183 12.08 14.62 -5.48
N HIS A 184 11.52 14.15 -6.60
CA HIS A 184 10.91 12.82 -6.65
C HIS A 184 11.93 11.70 -6.39
N ILE A 185 13.16 11.80 -6.91
CA ILE A 185 14.19 10.81 -6.65
C ILE A 185 14.63 10.85 -5.17
N ALA A 186 14.81 12.05 -4.61
CA ALA A 186 15.15 12.19 -3.20
C ALA A 186 14.05 11.62 -2.27
N ILE A 187 12.77 11.83 -2.61
CA ILE A 187 11.62 11.24 -1.89
C ILE A 187 11.58 9.72 -2.03
N PHE A 188 11.86 9.19 -3.23
CA PHE A 188 11.90 7.74 -3.48
C PHE A 188 12.91 7.06 -2.56
N PHE A 189 14.08 7.68 -2.37
CA PHE A 189 15.13 7.20 -1.46
C PHE A 189 14.99 7.69 -0.01
N LYS A 190 13.93 8.43 0.33
CA LYS A 190 13.66 8.95 1.69
C LYS A 190 14.78 9.86 2.24
N LEU A 191 15.35 10.70 1.40
CA LEU A 191 16.43 11.63 1.73
C LEU A 191 15.86 12.99 2.19
N GLU A 192 15.39 13.06 3.45
CA GLU A 192 14.68 14.22 3.99
C GLU A 192 15.50 15.51 3.94
N SER A 193 16.78 15.45 4.30
CA SER A 193 17.63 16.65 4.32
C SER A 193 17.90 17.17 2.90
N THR A 194 18.05 16.23 1.96
CA THR A 194 18.18 16.54 0.53
C THR A 194 16.91 17.20 -0.02
N VAL A 195 15.71 16.68 0.31
CA VAL A 195 14.44 17.27 -0.13
C VAL A 195 14.29 18.70 0.40
N LEU A 196 14.58 18.94 1.68
CA LEU A 196 14.55 20.29 2.25
C LEU A 196 15.47 21.24 1.50
N THR A 197 16.71 20.81 1.24
CA THR A 197 17.71 21.65 0.54
C THR A 197 17.28 21.94 -0.90
N LEU A 198 16.70 20.97 -1.61
CA LEU A 198 16.20 21.18 -2.98
C LEU A 198 15.08 22.22 -3.02
N ILE A 199 14.17 22.19 -2.05
CA ILE A 199 13.09 23.18 -1.91
C ILE A 199 13.68 24.56 -1.60
N GLU A 200 14.66 24.66 -0.69
CA GLU A 200 15.38 25.92 -0.41
C GLU A 200 16.12 26.47 -1.63
N MET A 201 16.57 25.60 -2.54
CA MET A 201 17.15 25.97 -3.84
C MET A 201 16.11 26.39 -4.89
N GLY A 202 14.81 26.40 -4.56
CA GLY A 202 13.73 26.85 -5.44
C GLY A 202 13.16 25.77 -6.36
N HIS A 203 13.40 24.49 -6.09
CA HIS A 203 12.70 23.42 -6.81
C HIS A 203 11.22 23.42 -6.44
N ASP A 204 10.36 23.21 -7.44
CA ASP A 204 8.91 23.22 -7.26
C ASP A 204 8.44 22.03 -6.39
N VAL A 205 7.87 22.35 -5.23
CA VAL A 205 7.32 21.37 -4.27
C VAL A 205 6.04 20.67 -4.78
N ASN A 206 5.39 21.25 -5.80
CA ASN A 206 4.15 20.74 -6.39
C ASN A 206 4.36 20.18 -7.81
N GLY A 207 5.54 20.36 -8.39
CA GLY A 207 5.84 19.94 -9.76
C GLY A 207 5.63 18.43 -9.92
N PRO A 208 4.68 17.97 -10.75
CA PRO A 208 4.35 16.55 -10.85
C PRO A 208 5.38 15.75 -11.64
N ASP A 209 5.49 14.45 -11.34
CA ASP A 209 6.22 13.50 -12.20
C ASP A 209 5.44 13.22 -13.50
N PRO A 210 6.03 12.49 -14.48
CA PRO A 210 5.35 12.16 -15.73
C PRO A 210 4.11 11.26 -15.61
N ASN A 211 3.81 10.75 -14.41
CA ASN A 211 2.56 10.03 -14.11
C ASN A 211 1.53 10.95 -13.41
N GLY A 212 1.80 12.25 -13.36
CA GLY A 212 0.96 13.24 -12.67
C GLY A 212 1.02 13.12 -11.14
N ARG A 213 2.03 12.47 -10.56
CA ARG A 213 2.17 12.33 -9.11
C ARG A 213 2.93 13.53 -8.57
N THR A 214 2.35 14.23 -7.60
CA THR A 214 3.07 15.28 -6.87
C THR A 214 4.09 14.67 -5.89
N PRO A 215 5.10 15.45 -5.47
CA PRO A 215 6.02 15.05 -4.40
C PRO A 215 5.30 14.55 -3.14
N LEU A 216 4.23 15.25 -2.72
CA LEU A 216 3.41 14.87 -1.57
C LEU A 216 2.74 13.51 -1.77
N LEU A 217 2.12 13.28 -2.94
CA LEU A 217 1.48 12.01 -3.24
C LEU A 217 2.48 10.85 -3.25
N GLN A 218 3.68 11.06 -3.78
CA GLN A 218 4.74 10.05 -3.74
C GLN A 218 5.20 9.75 -2.30
N ALA A 219 5.35 10.77 -1.45
CA ALA A 219 5.72 10.60 -0.05
C ALA A 219 4.65 9.81 0.75
N VAL A 220 3.37 10.05 0.48
CA VAL A 220 2.28 9.27 1.07
C VAL A 220 2.32 7.81 0.59
N LYS A 221 2.49 7.58 -0.72
CA LYS A 221 2.58 6.21 -1.28
C LYS A 221 3.78 5.43 -0.77
N SER A 222 4.89 6.12 -0.42
CA SER A 222 6.07 5.48 0.16
C SER A 222 5.94 5.19 1.67
N GLY A 223 4.88 5.70 2.32
CA GLY A 223 4.62 5.55 3.75
C GLY A 223 5.57 6.36 4.64
N CYS A 224 6.19 7.42 4.11
CA CYS A 224 7.16 8.22 4.85
C CYS A 224 6.50 9.44 5.50
N THR A 225 5.87 9.25 6.67
CA THR A 225 5.19 10.34 7.41
C THR A 225 6.08 11.57 7.68
N PRO A 226 7.37 11.44 8.06
CA PRO A 226 8.24 12.61 8.21
C PRO A 226 8.40 13.42 6.91
N MET A 227 8.54 12.74 5.76
CA MET A 227 8.60 13.39 4.45
C MET A 227 7.29 14.09 4.09
N VAL A 228 6.14 13.47 4.42
CA VAL A 228 4.82 14.12 4.26
C VAL A 228 4.76 15.41 5.08
N GLN A 229 5.21 15.37 6.34
CA GLN A 229 5.22 16.56 7.20
C GLN A 229 6.14 17.67 6.67
N LEU A 230 7.31 17.30 6.15
CA LEU A 230 8.25 18.25 5.54
C LEU A 230 7.61 18.95 4.34
N LEU A 231 7.03 18.19 3.41
CA LEU A 231 6.42 18.73 2.19
C LEU A 231 5.21 19.62 2.49
N LEU A 232 4.35 19.23 3.44
CA LEU A 232 3.22 20.04 3.86
C LEU A 232 3.65 21.38 4.47
N ARG A 233 4.69 21.36 5.32
CA ARG A 233 5.29 22.61 5.87
C ARG A 233 5.93 23.49 4.80
N ALA A 234 6.40 22.88 3.70
CA ALA A 234 6.94 23.57 2.55
C ALA A 234 5.86 24.09 1.58
N GLY A 235 4.57 23.94 1.91
CA GLY A 235 3.48 24.47 1.08
C GLY A 235 3.04 23.54 -0.04
N ALA A 236 3.24 22.22 0.10
CA ALA A 236 2.71 21.25 -0.85
C ALA A 236 1.17 21.30 -0.91
N GLU A 237 0.62 21.27 -2.12
CA GLU A 237 -0.82 21.21 -2.37
C GLU A 237 -1.38 19.85 -1.93
N VAL A 238 -2.35 19.89 -1.02
CA VAL A 238 -2.84 18.71 -0.30
C VAL A 238 -3.83 17.88 -1.12
N ASP A 239 -4.58 18.54 -2.01
CA ASP A 239 -5.68 17.94 -2.77
C ASP A 239 -5.34 17.79 -4.28
N VAL A 240 -4.15 17.28 -4.57
CA VAL A 240 -3.75 16.93 -5.95
C VAL A 240 -3.75 15.42 -6.13
N GLY A 241 -4.68 14.93 -6.96
CA GLY A 241 -4.79 13.50 -7.29
C GLY A 241 -3.93 13.08 -8.48
N ASP A 242 -3.59 11.79 -8.57
CA ASP A 242 -2.86 11.27 -9.75
C ASP A 242 -3.69 11.26 -11.04
N GLU A 243 -2.98 11.25 -12.18
CA GLU A 243 -3.57 11.22 -13.51
C GLU A 243 -4.21 9.88 -13.90
N LEU A 244 -4.00 8.81 -13.14
CA LEU A 244 -4.54 7.49 -13.50
C LEU A 244 -5.92 7.25 -12.86
N LEU A 245 -6.02 7.43 -11.56
CA LEU A 245 -7.18 7.11 -10.73
C LEU A 245 -7.72 8.32 -9.98
N GLY A 246 -7.00 9.45 -9.99
CA GLY A 246 -7.39 10.62 -9.21
C GLY A 246 -7.20 10.39 -7.71
N HIS A 247 -6.33 9.44 -7.33
CA HIS A 247 -6.06 9.20 -5.93
C HIS A 247 -5.29 10.38 -5.34
N THR A 248 -5.92 11.03 -4.38
CA THR A 248 -5.38 12.12 -3.57
C THR A 248 -4.46 11.58 -2.47
N PRO A 249 -3.60 12.41 -1.87
CA PRO A 249 -2.87 12.06 -0.66
C PRO A 249 -3.76 11.47 0.43
N LEU A 250 -4.94 12.07 0.69
CA LEU A 250 -5.86 11.60 1.73
C LEU A 250 -6.43 10.21 1.40
N THR A 251 -6.88 9.97 0.17
CA THR A 251 -7.40 8.67 -0.25
C THR A 251 -6.33 7.57 -0.19
N CYS A 252 -5.08 7.88 -0.59
CA CYS A 252 -3.94 6.97 -0.48
C CYS A 252 -3.64 6.62 0.98
N ALA A 253 -3.58 7.62 1.87
CA ALA A 253 -3.32 7.43 3.30
C ALA A 253 -4.41 6.58 3.98
N SER A 254 -5.68 6.87 3.66
CA SER A 254 -6.82 6.08 4.16
C SER A 254 -6.83 4.65 3.64
N ASN A 255 -6.48 4.42 2.37
CA ASN A 255 -6.35 3.07 1.82
C ASN A 255 -5.17 2.30 2.44
N ALA A 256 -4.06 2.97 2.72
CA ALA A 256 -2.88 2.38 3.36
C ALA A 256 -3.10 2.09 4.86
N GLY A 257 -4.09 2.71 5.50
CA GLY A 257 -4.32 2.56 6.93
C GLY A 257 -3.41 3.42 7.81
N SER A 258 -2.80 4.48 7.25
CA SER A 258 -1.91 5.36 8.01
C SER A 258 -2.68 6.47 8.71
N GLU A 259 -3.19 6.20 9.91
CA GLU A 259 -3.94 7.19 10.71
C GLU A 259 -3.13 8.47 10.97
N SER A 260 -1.81 8.34 11.22
CA SER A 260 -0.92 9.49 11.42
C SER A 260 -0.85 10.41 10.20
N THR A 261 -0.77 9.83 9.00
CA THR A 261 -0.75 10.59 7.74
C THR A 261 -2.10 11.21 7.45
N VAL A 262 -3.20 10.51 7.73
CA VAL A 262 -4.57 11.05 7.58
C VAL A 262 -4.76 12.29 8.46
N LYS A 263 -4.42 12.20 9.75
CA LYS A 263 -4.48 13.35 10.68
C LYS A 263 -3.68 14.54 10.16
N LEU A 264 -2.44 14.29 9.77
CA LEU A 264 -1.54 15.32 9.28
C LEU A 264 -2.08 16.02 8.02
N LEU A 265 -2.67 15.28 7.09
CA LEU A 265 -3.26 15.84 5.87
C LEU A 265 -4.49 16.70 6.19
N LEU A 266 -5.38 16.24 7.08
CA LEU A 266 -6.56 17.00 7.51
C LEU A 266 -6.18 18.27 8.28
N GLU A 267 -5.15 18.21 9.14
CA GLU A 267 -4.58 19.37 9.82
C GLU A 267 -4.05 20.44 8.85
N HIS A 268 -3.64 20.04 7.65
CA HIS A 268 -3.19 20.94 6.58
C HIS A 268 -4.28 21.27 5.56
N GLY A 269 -5.54 20.98 5.88
CA GLY A 269 -6.70 21.42 5.10
C GLY A 269 -7.07 20.52 3.93
N ALA A 270 -6.70 19.24 3.94
CA ALA A 270 -7.23 18.27 2.97
C ALA A 270 -8.77 18.27 3.00
N ASP A 271 -9.41 18.45 1.85
CA ASP A 271 -10.84 18.27 1.74
C ASP A 271 -11.20 16.79 1.90
N VAL A 272 -11.96 16.52 2.97
CA VAL A 272 -12.34 15.18 3.43
C VAL A 272 -13.12 14.38 2.37
N ASP A 273 -13.85 15.07 1.50
CA ASP A 273 -14.70 14.49 0.46
C ASP A 273 -14.18 14.77 -0.96
N TYR A 274 -12.95 15.27 -1.10
CA TYR A 274 -12.37 15.58 -2.40
C TYR A 274 -12.27 14.34 -3.28
N ASP A 275 -13.02 14.37 -4.39
CA ASP A 275 -13.07 13.31 -5.41
C ASP A 275 -12.94 13.96 -6.79
N PRO A 276 -11.71 14.15 -7.28
CA PRO A 276 -11.46 14.90 -8.52
C PRO A 276 -12.08 14.25 -9.76
N ARG A 277 -12.50 12.97 -9.69
CA ARG A 277 -13.11 12.25 -10.82
C ARG A 277 -14.60 12.00 -10.65
N GLY A 278 -15.18 12.31 -9.48
CA GLY A 278 -16.57 11.97 -9.15
C GLY A 278 -16.84 10.46 -9.23
N GLU A 279 -15.81 9.64 -9.00
CA GLU A 279 -15.89 8.18 -9.16
C GLU A 279 -16.33 7.46 -7.88
N GLY A 280 -16.47 8.17 -6.77
CA GLY A 280 -16.79 7.66 -5.44
C GLY A 280 -15.55 7.24 -4.63
N TRP A 281 -14.36 7.69 -5.04
CA TRP A 281 -13.09 7.41 -4.34
C TRP A 281 -12.83 8.48 -3.28
N SER A 282 -13.66 8.53 -2.23
CA SER A 282 -13.37 9.34 -1.05
C SER A 282 -12.45 8.62 -0.08
N ALA A 283 -11.80 9.38 0.79
CA ALA A 283 -11.00 8.85 1.89
C ALA A 283 -11.83 7.87 2.75
N LEU A 284 -13.10 8.21 2.99
CA LEU A 284 -14.03 7.37 3.74
C LEU A 284 -14.31 6.06 3.02
N SER A 285 -14.51 6.09 1.70
CA SER A 285 -14.80 4.87 0.94
C SER A 285 -13.61 3.90 0.94
N CYS A 286 -12.37 4.43 0.81
CA CYS A 286 -11.13 3.68 0.98
C CYS A 286 -11.01 3.03 2.36
N ALA A 287 -11.27 3.79 3.44
CA ALA A 287 -11.20 3.29 4.80
C ALA A 287 -12.17 2.12 5.05
N PHE A 288 -13.42 2.23 4.59
CA PHE A 288 -14.40 1.14 4.71
C PHE A 288 -14.07 -0.06 3.82
N MET A 289 -13.55 0.15 2.60
CA MET A 289 -13.13 -0.95 1.73
C MET A 289 -12.01 -1.78 2.37
N ARG A 290 -11.08 -1.12 3.05
CA ARG A 290 -9.93 -1.73 3.74
C ARG A 290 -10.19 -2.06 5.20
N THR A 291 -11.42 -1.85 5.69
CA THR A 291 -11.84 -2.10 7.08
C THR A 291 -11.03 -1.32 8.13
N HIS A 292 -10.49 -0.16 7.76
CA HIS A 292 -9.78 0.76 8.65
C HIS A 292 -10.77 1.63 9.42
N PHE A 293 -11.57 1.01 10.30
CA PHE A 293 -12.68 1.68 10.98
C PHE A 293 -12.26 2.83 11.90
N GLY A 294 -11.03 2.82 12.45
CA GLY A 294 -10.50 3.96 13.21
C GLY A 294 -10.35 5.22 12.35
N ILE A 295 -9.82 5.05 11.13
CA ILE A 295 -9.73 6.12 10.13
C ILE A 295 -11.13 6.54 9.67
N ALA A 296 -12.03 5.58 9.44
CA ALA A 296 -13.41 5.90 9.04
C ALA A 296 -14.12 6.75 10.11
N LYS A 297 -13.95 6.42 11.39
CA LYS A 297 -14.47 7.21 12.51
C LYS A 297 -13.92 8.63 12.47
N LEU A 298 -12.61 8.78 12.35
CA LEU A 298 -11.95 10.08 12.29
C LEU A 298 -12.46 10.92 11.11
N LEU A 299 -12.58 10.34 9.92
CA LEU A 299 -13.09 11.05 8.74
C LEU A 299 -14.56 11.50 8.93
N LEU A 300 -15.40 10.67 9.56
CA LEU A 300 -16.78 11.06 9.91
C LEU A 300 -16.83 12.18 10.96
N GLU A 301 -15.89 12.19 11.91
CA GLU A 301 -15.74 13.28 12.87
C GLU A 301 -15.39 14.59 12.17
N GLU A 302 -14.51 14.54 11.16
CA GLU A 302 -14.13 15.65 10.27
C GLU A 302 -15.18 16.00 9.19
N GLY A 303 -16.36 15.36 9.22
CA GLY A 303 -17.50 15.74 8.38
C GLY A 303 -17.61 15.02 7.04
N ALA A 304 -16.90 13.91 6.83
CA ALA A 304 -17.02 13.10 5.62
C ALA A 304 -18.47 12.67 5.34
N ASN A 305 -18.88 12.71 4.08
CA ASN A 305 -20.20 12.29 3.64
C ASN A 305 -20.42 10.78 3.92
N PRO A 306 -21.36 10.40 4.81
CA PRO A 306 -21.57 9.00 5.18
C PRO A 306 -22.31 8.18 4.12
N ASN A 307 -22.79 8.82 3.03
CA ASN A 307 -23.58 8.20 1.98
C ASN A 307 -22.75 7.81 0.73
N VAL A 308 -21.43 7.82 0.84
CA VAL A 308 -20.53 7.33 -0.21
C VAL A 308 -20.78 5.84 -0.50
N LEU A 309 -20.33 5.35 -1.65
CA LEU A 309 -20.44 3.93 -1.99
C LEU A 309 -19.06 3.28 -1.95
N VAL A 310 -18.95 2.16 -1.23
CA VAL A 310 -17.70 1.41 -1.07
C VAL A 310 -17.64 0.28 -2.08
N GLY A 311 -16.66 0.30 -2.98
CA GLY A 311 -16.43 -0.76 -3.98
C GLY A 311 -16.25 -0.26 -5.41
N PHE A 312 -15.60 -1.08 -6.24
CA PHE A 312 -15.37 -0.80 -7.66
C PHE A 312 -16.66 -0.92 -8.47
N THR A 313 -16.83 -0.04 -9.46
CA THR A 313 -17.78 -0.29 -10.55
C THR A 313 -17.14 -1.14 -11.64
N LEU A 314 -17.95 -1.93 -12.34
CA LEU A 314 -17.51 -2.68 -13.53
C LEU A 314 -16.84 -1.77 -14.58
N PRO A 315 -17.40 -0.59 -14.93
CA PRO A 315 -16.72 0.38 -15.79
C PRO A 315 -15.34 0.82 -15.28
N GLN A 316 -15.18 1.07 -13.98
CA GLN A 316 -13.87 1.42 -13.38
C GLN A 316 -12.87 0.26 -13.50
N PHE A 317 -13.31 -0.97 -13.25
CA PHE A 317 -12.47 -2.16 -13.42
C PHE A 317 -11.95 -2.30 -14.86
N PHE A 318 -12.81 -2.12 -15.86
CA PHE A 318 -12.40 -2.17 -17.28
C PHE A 318 -11.55 -0.96 -17.69
N ARG A 319 -11.80 0.23 -17.13
CA ARG A 319 -10.97 1.42 -17.35
C ARG A 319 -9.54 1.19 -16.86
N ILE A 320 -9.37 0.67 -15.63
CA ILE A 320 -8.07 0.29 -15.07
C ILE A 320 -7.34 -0.69 -16.00
N ILE A 321 -8.02 -1.73 -16.49
CA ILE A 321 -7.40 -2.72 -17.39
C ILE A 321 -7.00 -2.09 -18.74
N ARG A 322 -7.85 -1.21 -19.29
CA ARG A 322 -7.63 -0.57 -20.60
C ARG A 322 -6.51 0.47 -20.57
N GLU A 323 -6.43 1.24 -19.48
CA GLU A 323 -5.46 2.31 -19.27
C GLU A 323 -4.14 1.78 -18.67
N ALA A 324 -4.13 0.57 -18.10
CA ALA A 324 -2.94 -0.16 -17.67
C ALA A 324 -2.09 -0.70 -18.85
N ARG A 325 -1.87 0.11 -19.90
CA ARG A 325 -0.97 -0.26 -21.01
C ARG A 325 0.48 -0.40 -20.54
N HIS A 326 0.89 0.28 -19.46
CA HIS A 326 2.21 0.13 -18.84
C HIS A 326 2.14 0.47 -17.34
N LEU A 327 2.26 -0.53 -16.44
CA LEU A 327 2.88 -0.42 -15.09
C LEU A 327 2.75 -1.72 -14.29
N GLN A 328 3.80 -2.04 -13.52
CA GLN A 328 3.87 -3.18 -12.60
C GLN A 328 2.77 -3.16 -11.50
N GLU A 329 2.15 -2.01 -11.24
CA GLU A 329 1.03 -1.85 -10.29
C GLU A 329 -0.22 -2.62 -10.74
N ALA A 330 -0.50 -2.67 -12.05
CA ALA A 330 -1.57 -3.52 -12.60
C ALA A 330 -1.28 -5.01 -12.40
N ARG A 331 -0.01 -5.43 -12.39
CA ARG A 331 0.39 -6.79 -12.01
C ARG A 331 0.23 -7.04 -10.52
N ALA A 332 0.39 -6.05 -9.64
CA ALA A 332 0.15 -6.21 -8.19
C ALA A 332 -1.36 -6.27 -7.87
N VAL A 333 -2.19 -5.46 -8.53
CA VAL A 333 -3.67 -5.54 -8.46
C VAL A 333 -4.15 -6.86 -9.07
N ALA A 334 -3.60 -7.25 -10.23
CA ALA A 334 -3.86 -8.55 -10.83
C ALA A 334 -3.37 -9.69 -9.93
N ARG A 335 -2.21 -9.62 -9.25
CA ARG A 335 -1.69 -10.65 -8.31
C ARG A 335 -2.47 -10.71 -7.01
N SER A 336 -2.95 -9.59 -6.50
CA SER A 336 -3.90 -9.55 -5.38
C SER A 336 -5.24 -10.19 -5.74
N ALA A 337 -5.64 -10.12 -7.02
CA ALA A 337 -6.82 -10.80 -7.55
C ALA A 337 -6.53 -12.23 -8.06
N THR A 338 -5.26 -12.58 -8.31
CA THR A 338 -4.79 -13.87 -8.86
C THR A 338 -3.85 -14.61 -7.92
N ALA A 339 -4.01 -14.44 -6.60
CA ALA A 339 -3.36 -15.29 -5.59
C ALA A 339 -3.76 -16.78 -5.68
N VAL A 340 -4.46 -17.19 -6.75
CA VAL A 340 -4.57 -18.57 -7.20
C VAL A 340 -4.11 -18.61 -8.65
N GLY A 341 -2.86 -19.05 -8.85
CA GLY A 341 -2.34 -19.33 -10.18
C GLY A 341 -3.08 -20.50 -10.82
N ARG A 342 -4.19 -20.22 -11.52
CA ARG A 342 -4.78 -21.06 -12.57
C ARG A 342 -5.48 -20.20 -13.63
N PRO A 343 -5.44 -20.57 -14.92
CA PRO A 343 -6.18 -19.88 -15.95
C PRO A 343 -7.70 -20.05 -15.70
N LEU A 344 -8.40 -18.93 -15.60
CA LEU A 344 -9.83 -18.71 -15.86
C LEU A 344 -10.75 -19.94 -15.73
N LEU A 345 -11.28 -20.16 -14.53
CA LEU A 345 -12.63 -20.68 -14.36
C LEU A 345 -13.54 -19.48 -14.06
N LEU A 346 -14.20 -18.96 -15.10
CA LEU A 346 -15.17 -17.87 -15.05
C LEU A 346 -16.29 -18.08 -14.00
N SER A 347 -16.52 -19.32 -13.53
CA SER A 347 -17.51 -19.64 -12.51
C SER A 347 -17.11 -19.26 -11.07
N GLN A 348 -15.82 -19.07 -10.79
CA GLN A 348 -15.33 -18.72 -9.44
C GLN A 348 -15.09 -17.22 -9.28
N ILE A 349 -14.82 -16.53 -10.40
CA ILE A 349 -14.79 -15.07 -10.46
C ILE A 349 -16.20 -14.51 -10.20
N GLU A 350 -17.28 -15.12 -10.71
CA GLU A 350 -18.64 -14.65 -10.41
C GLU A 350 -18.98 -14.69 -8.91
N VAL A 351 -18.58 -15.72 -8.16
CA VAL A 351 -18.97 -15.88 -6.75
C VAL A 351 -18.24 -14.91 -5.80
N ASP A 352 -16.96 -14.63 -6.05
CA ASP A 352 -16.20 -13.64 -5.26
C ASP A 352 -16.42 -12.20 -5.77
N PHE A 353 -16.69 -12.00 -7.06
CA PHE A 353 -17.06 -10.69 -7.62
C PHE A 353 -18.44 -10.24 -7.13
N VAL A 354 -19.38 -11.16 -6.90
CA VAL A 354 -20.69 -10.90 -6.27
C VAL A 354 -20.56 -10.41 -4.82
N LYS A 355 -19.41 -10.59 -4.13
CA LYS A 355 -19.19 -10.00 -2.79
C LYS A 355 -18.85 -8.50 -2.83
N HIS A 356 -18.50 -7.95 -3.99
CA HIS A 356 -18.03 -6.57 -4.17
C HIS A 356 -19.07 -5.64 -4.81
N PHE A 357 -20.38 -5.92 -4.68
CA PHE A 357 -21.39 -4.90 -4.94
C PHE A 357 -21.16 -3.69 -4.02
N ARG A 358 -21.27 -2.47 -4.60
CA ARG A 358 -21.11 -1.20 -3.91
C ARG A 358 -21.88 -1.20 -2.59
N LYS A 359 -21.26 -1.30 -1.42
CA LYS A 359 -22.03 -1.16 -0.16
C LYS A 359 -22.11 0.31 0.22
N SER A 360 -23.13 0.71 0.96
CA SER A 360 -23.00 1.94 1.75
C SER A 360 -22.10 1.68 2.97
N PRO A 361 -21.47 2.71 3.55
CA PRO A 361 -20.81 2.65 4.84
C PRO A 361 -21.65 1.96 5.91
N ILE A 362 -22.94 2.28 6.00
CA ILE A 362 -23.83 1.72 7.01
C ILE A 362 -24.09 0.22 6.78
N ALA A 363 -24.29 -0.20 5.53
CA ALA A 363 -24.42 -1.63 5.19
C ALA A 363 -23.13 -2.39 5.47
N LYS A 364 -21.97 -1.79 5.20
CA LYS A 364 -20.66 -2.37 5.49
C LYS A 364 -20.44 -2.49 7.01
N ALA A 365 -20.76 -1.46 7.79
CA ALA A 365 -20.66 -1.49 9.26
C ALA A 365 -21.59 -2.54 9.87
N ALA A 366 -22.85 -2.58 9.44
CA ALA A 366 -23.84 -3.57 9.87
C ALA A 366 -23.39 -5.00 9.55
N SER A 367 -22.83 -5.25 8.36
CA SER A 367 -22.35 -6.59 8.00
C SER A 367 -21.16 -7.07 8.84
N HIS A 368 -20.43 -6.16 9.51
CA HIS A 368 -19.32 -6.48 10.41
C HIS A 368 -19.72 -6.44 11.89
N GLY A 369 -21.00 -6.17 12.21
CA GLY A 369 -21.46 -6.15 13.59
C GLY A 369 -20.99 -4.94 14.40
N LEU A 370 -20.68 -3.82 13.75
CA LEU A 370 -20.09 -2.63 14.38
C LEU A 370 -21.16 -1.63 14.84
N GLU A 371 -21.80 -1.90 15.97
CA GLU A 371 -22.89 -1.06 16.49
C GLU A 371 -22.50 0.41 16.66
N SER A 372 -21.35 0.70 17.29
CA SER A 372 -20.91 2.08 17.50
C SER A 372 -20.65 2.83 16.20
N MET A 373 -20.22 2.13 15.15
CA MET A 373 -20.01 2.72 13.83
C MET A 373 -21.34 2.95 13.10
N VAL A 374 -22.29 2.01 13.19
CA VAL A 374 -23.65 2.20 12.67
C VAL A 374 -24.31 3.40 13.32
N LYS A 375 -24.19 3.53 14.65
CA LYS A 375 -24.67 4.69 15.41
C LYS A 375 -24.05 5.99 14.91
N LEU A 376 -22.72 6.05 14.81
CA LEU A 376 -22.01 7.24 14.33
C LEU A 376 -22.45 7.63 12.91
N LEU A 377 -22.58 6.66 12.01
CA LEU A 377 -23.04 6.89 10.65
C LEU A 377 -24.45 7.51 10.63
N LEU A 378 -25.38 6.95 11.41
CA LEU A 378 -26.75 7.48 11.52
C LEU A 378 -26.76 8.91 12.09
N GLU A 379 -25.98 9.17 13.15
CA GLU A 379 -25.82 10.51 13.73
C GLU A 379 -25.25 11.53 12.73
N LYS A 380 -24.41 11.07 11.80
CA LYS A 380 -23.83 11.89 10.72
C LYS A 380 -24.73 12.00 9.49
N GLY A 381 -25.95 11.44 9.52
CA GLY A 381 -26.92 11.54 8.42
C GLY A 381 -26.77 10.47 7.34
N ALA A 382 -26.23 9.29 7.68
CA ALA A 382 -26.29 8.14 6.79
C ALA A 382 -27.74 7.77 6.50
N ASN A 383 -28.03 7.50 5.24
CA ASN A 383 -29.29 6.90 4.83
C ASN A 383 -29.42 5.52 5.47
N VAL A 384 -30.42 5.35 6.35
CA VAL A 384 -30.72 4.09 7.03
C VAL A 384 -30.99 2.94 6.05
N GLU A 385 -31.50 3.26 4.86
CA GLU A 385 -31.73 2.33 3.75
C GLU A 385 -30.57 2.29 2.75
N GLY A 386 -29.40 2.80 3.12
CA GLY A 386 -28.23 2.90 2.26
C GLY A 386 -27.89 1.57 1.62
N LYS A 387 -28.36 1.34 0.39
CA LYS A 387 -28.11 0.16 -0.42
C LYS A 387 -27.73 0.61 -1.84
N PRO A 388 -26.81 -0.07 -2.52
CA PRO A 388 -26.64 0.15 -3.95
C PRO A 388 -27.93 -0.24 -4.67
N SER A 389 -28.17 0.36 -5.83
CA SER A 389 -29.37 0.21 -6.64
C SER A 389 -29.95 -1.22 -6.78
N SER A 390 -31.27 -1.26 -6.92
CA SER A 390 -32.20 -2.31 -7.40
C SER A 390 -32.21 -3.73 -6.80
N SER A 391 -31.20 -4.22 -6.09
CA SER A 391 -31.27 -5.61 -5.56
C SER A 391 -30.41 -5.94 -4.32
N ALA A 392 -29.83 -4.96 -3.64
CA ALA A 392 -28.96 -5.24 -2.49
C ALA A 392 -29.70 -5.33 -1.14
N ILE A 393 -29.23 -6.29 -0.32
CA ILE A 393 -29.60 -6.53 1.07
C ILE A 393 -29.53 -5.21 1.88
N SER A 394 -30.61 -4.84 2.57
CA SER A 394 -30.68 -3.61 3.38
C SER A 394 -29.73 -3.67 4.59
N PRO A 395 -29.34 -2.52 5.17
CA PRO A 395 -28.55 -2.51 6.41
C PRO A 395 -29.21 -3.31 7.55
N LEU A 396 -30.54 -3.28 7.67
CA LEU A 396 -31.29 -4.08 8.63
C LEU A 396 -31.12 -5.59 8.39
N CYS A 397 -31.18 -6.02 7.14
CA CYS A 397 -30.92 -7.41 6.77
C CYS A 397 -29.46 -7.82 7.06
N TRP A 398 -28.49 -6.95 6.80
CA TRP A 398 -27.09 -7.22 7.16
C TRP A 398 -26.89 -7.33 8.67
N ALA A 399 -27.55 -6.47 9.46
CA ALA A 399 -27.53 -6.54 10.91
C ALA A 399 -28.12 -7.87 11.41
N MET A 400 -29.24 -8.33 10.85
CA MET A 400 -29.81 -9.65 11.18
C MET A 400 -28.84 -10.80 10.89
N LEU A 401 -28.16 -10.75 9.74
CA LEU A 401 -27.26 -11.80 9.31
C LEU A 401 -25.90 -11.80 10.03
N CYS A 402 -25.54 -10.73 10.75
CA CYS A 402 -24.28 -10.69 11.47
C CYS A 402 -24.23 -11.72 12.63
N SER A 403 -23.02 -12.15 12.98
CA SER A 403 -22.77 -13.09 14.09
C SER A 403 -22.33 -12.40 15.38
N SER A 404 -22.60 -11.09 15.52
CA SER A 404 -22.19 -10.27 16.65
C SER A 404 -23.22 -10.31 17.79
N GLU A 405 -22.75 -10.24 19.04
CA GLU A 405 -23.59 -10.00 20.23
C GLU A 405 -24.31 -8.65 20.14
N ALA A 406 -23.74 -7.70 19.40
CA ALA A 406 -24.31 -6.37 19.17
C ALA A 406 -25.48 -6.34 18.16
N ARG A 407 -25.95 -7.52 17.70
CA ARG A 407 -27.07 -7.64 16.73
C ARG A 407 -28.31 -6.90 17.19
N GLU A 408 -28.72 -7.10 18.44
CA GLU A 408 -29.92 -6.50 19.00
C GLU A 408 -29.83 -4.97 19.03
N GLY A 409 -28.71 -4.44 19.53
CA GLY A 409 -28.45 -3.00 19.58
C GLY A 409 -28.47 -2.36 18.19
N MET A 410 -27.83 -3.00 17.20
CA MET A 410 -27.86 -2.53 15.81
C MET A 410 -29.26 -2.56 15.20
N ILE A 411 -30.03 -3.64 15.38
CA ILE A 411 -31.40 -3.74 14.84
C ILE A 411 -32.28 -2.66 15.47
N ARG A 412 -32.17 -2.48 16.80
CA ARG A 412 -32.89 -1.42 17.51
C ARG A 412 -32.57 -0.04 16.94
N LEU A 413 -31.29 0.30 16.81
CA LEU A 413 -30.85 1.58 16.24
C LEU A 413 -31.37 1.79 14.81
N LEU A 414 -31.27 0.78 13.95
CA LEU A 414 -31.75 0.89 12.57
C LEU A 414 -33.27 1.13 12.51
N LEU A 415 -34.06 0.41 13.32
CA LEU A 415 -35.51 0.60 13.40
C LEU A 415 -35.89 1.95 14.01
N GLU A 416 -35.18 2.42 15.05
CA GLU A 416 -35.37 3.76 15.63
C GLU A 416 -35.17 4.88 14.60
N TYR A 417 -34.25 4.68 13.65
CA TYR A 417 -34.00 5.59 12.53
C TYR A 417 -34.90 5.31 11.31
N GLY A 418 -35.92 4.46 11.45
CA GLY A 418 -36.95 4.22 10.44
C GLY A 418 -36.57 3.24 9.34
N ALA A 419 -35.73 2.24 9.64
CA ALA A 419 -35.41 1.16 8.69
C ALA A 419 -36.68 0.39 8.26
N ASP A 420 -36.79 0.12 6.97
CA ASP A 420 -37.89 -0.65 6.39
C ASP A 420 -37.75 -2.15 6.72
N THR A 421 -38.81 -2.74 7.25
CA THR A 421 -38.88 -4.16 7.59
C THR A 421 -39.24 -5.06 6.41
N GLU A 422 -39.81 -4.53 5.32
CA GLU A 422 -40.20 -5.32 4.15
C GLU A 422 -39.03 -6.11 3.53
N PRO A 423 -37.83 -5.53 3.31
CA PRO A 423 -36.67 -6.29 2.84
C PRO A 423 -36.27 -7.45 3.76
N LEU A 424 -36.51 -7.33 5.06
CA LEU A 424 -36.24 -8.38 6.04
C LEU A 424 -37.28 -9.50 5.95
N ILE A 425 -38.53 -9.18 5.69
CA ILE A 425 -39.59 -10.16 5.41
C ILE A 425 -39.20 -10.99 4.18
N GLY A 426 -38.84 -10.35 3.07
CA GLY A 426 -38.36 -11.05 1.87
C GLY A 426 -37.09 -11.88 2.12
N LEU A 427 -36.19 -11.43 3.02
CA LEU A 427 -35.05 -12.25 3.44
C LEU A 427 -35.50 -13.51 4.18
N MET A 428 -36.44 -13.40 5.14
CA MET A 428 -36.95 -14.54 5.90
C MET A 428 -37.64 -15.57 5.00
N GLU A 429 -38.33 -15.14 3.94
CA GLU A 429 -38.89 -16.04 2.92
C GLU A 429 -37.81 -16.83 2.17
N CYS A 430 -36.66 -16.19 1.89
CA CYS A 430 -35.58 -16.82 1.13
C CYS A 430 -34.60 -17.63 2.02
N ARG A 431 -34.53 -17.34 3.33
CA ARG A 431 -33.47 -17.79 4.24
C ARG A 431 -34.06 -18.26 5.57
N ARG A 432 -34.19 -19.59 5.73
CA ARG A 432 -34.67 -20.22 6.98
C ARG A 432 -33.79 -19.90 8.19
N ASP A 433 -32.49 -19.69 7.98
CA ASP A 433 -31.55 -19.29 9.04
C ASP A 433 -31.79 -17.86 9.54
N ALA A 434 -32.22 -16.93 8.67
CA ALA A 434 -32.60 -15.59 9.08
C ALA A 434 -33.84 -15.61 9.99
N LEU A 435 -34.83 -16.43 9.64
CA LEU A 435 -36.02 -16.66 10.47
C LEU A 435 -35.66 -17.29 11.83
N GLY A 436 -34.75 -18.27 11.83
CA GLY A 436 -34.23 -18.87 13.06
C GLY A 436 -33.57 -17.84 13.98
N LYS A 437 -32.77 -16.92 13.44
CA LYS A 437 -32.12 -15.83 14.19
C LYS A 437 -33.11 -14.84 14.81
N VAL A 438 -34.24 -14.58 14.14
CA VAL A 438 -35.31 -13.73 14.71
C VAL A 438 -35.90 -14.41 15.95
N PHE A 439 -36.18 -15.71 15.89
CA PHE A 439 -36.75 -16.44 17.02
C PHE A 439 -35.74 -16.81 18.12
N GLU A 440 -34.45 -16.62 17.88
CA GLU A 440 -33.42 -16.76 18.91
C GLU A 440 -33.36 -15.58 19.87
N ASN A 441 -33.82 -14.40 19.45
CA ASN A 441 -33.80 -13.20 20.28
C ASN A 441 -35.22 -12.61 20.39
N ASP A 442 -35.82 -12.85 21.56
CA ASP A 442 -37.15 -12.38 21.93
C ASP A 442 -37.31 -10.86 21.78
N GLU A 443 -36.28 -10.08 22.10
CA GLU A 443 -36.33 -8.62 22.00
C GLU A 443 -36.28 -8.16 20.54
N VAL A 444 -35.49 -8.82 19.69
CA VAL A 444 -35.49 -8.59 18.24
C VAL A 444 -36.87 -8.88 17.65
N LEU A 445 -37.52 -9.97 18.05
CA LEU A 445 -38.89 -10.27 17.62
C LEU A 445 -39.87 -9.18 18.08
N ARG A 446 -39.81 -8.75 19.35
CA ARG A 446 -40.66 -7.67 19.87
C ARG A 446 -40.42 -6.35 19.12
N LEU A 447 -39.17 -6.02 18.80
CA LEU A 447 -38.81 -4.82 18.03
C LEU A 447 -39.42 -4.87 16.63
N LEU A 448 -39.35 -6.01 15.94
CA LEU A 448 -39.95 -6.16 14.61
C LEU A 448 -41.47 -6.01 14.63
N LEU A 449 -42.15 -6.64 15.59
CA LEU A 449 -43.61 -6.54 15.73
C LEU A 449 -44.06 -5.11 16.04
N LYS A 450 -43.31 -4.38 16.87
CA LYS A 450 -43.56 -2.95 17.16
C LYS A 450 -43.33 -2.04 15.96
N ASN A 451 -42.49 -2.44 15.01
CA ASN A 451 -42.12 -1.67 13.82
C ASN A 451 -42.82 -2.16 12.54
N GLY A 452 -44.01 -2.76 12.67
CA GLY A 452 -44.90 -3.01 11.54
C GLY A 452 -44.88 -4.42 10.96
N VAL A 453 -44.07 -5.34 11.50
CA VAL A 453 -44.17 -6.76 11.13
C VAL A 453 -45.43 -7.36 11.76
N ALA A 454 -46.33 -7.91 10.95
CA ALA A 454 -47.55 -8.52 11.44
C ALA A 454 -47.29 -9.83 12.21
N ALA A 455 -47.94 -10.02 13.37
CA ALA A 455 -47.75 -11.23 14.17
C ALA A 455 -48.31 -12.51 13.48
N ASP A 456 -49.31 -12.33 12.62
CA ASP A 456 -49.92 -13.36 11.78
C ASP A 456 -49.28 -13.46 10.38
N LEU A 457 -48.11 -12.82 10.18
CA LEU A 457 -47.37 -12.87 8.92
C LEU A 457 -47.18 -14.32 8.47
N VAL A 458 -47.46 -14.56 7.18
CA VAL A 458 -47.33 -15.87 6.54
C VAL A 458 -46.06 -15.87 5.70
N ILE A 459 -45.11 -16.75 6.05
CA ILE A 459 -43.85 -16.93 5.34
C ILE A 459 -43.83 -18.33 4.74
N LEU A 460 -43.61 -18.43 3.42
CA LEU A 460 -43.62 -19.69 2.68
C LEU A 460 -44.92 -20.51 2.90
N GLY A 461 -46.07 -19.81 2.95
CA GLY A 461 -47.38 -20.43 3.13
C GLY A 461 -47.70 -20.89 4.56
N LYS A 462 -46.85 -20.59 5.56
CA LYS A 462 -47.08 -20.91 6.97
C LYS A 462 -47.02 -19.66 7.87
N PRO A 463 -47.92 -19.50 8.85
CA PRO A 463 -47.83 -18.41 9.83
C PRO A 463 -46.53 -18.47 10.65
N LEU A 464 -45.98 -17.32 11.03
CA LEU A 464 -44.82 -17.23 11.93
C LEU A 464 -44.98 -18.06 13.21
N LEU A 465 -46.19 -18.10 13.77
CA LEU A 465 -46.49 -18.86 14.99
C LEU A 465 -46.26 -20.37 14.79
N VAL A 466 -46.61 -20.91 13.62
CA VAL A 466 -46.36 -22.32 13.28
C VAL A 466 -44.85 -22.57 13.15
N TRP A 467 -44.12 -21.65 12.50
CA TRP A 467 -42.66 -21.74 12.40
C TRP A 467 -41.98 -21.71 13.77
N ALA A 468 -42.45 -20.89 14.71
CA ALA A 468 -41.91 -20.83 16.07
C ALA A 468 -42.05 -22.18 16.80
N PHE A 469 -43.21 -22.84 16.67
CA PHE A 469 -43.40 -24.19 17.23
C PHE A 469 -42.55 -25.26 16.52
N GLU A 470 -42.52 -25.27 15.19
CA GLU A 470 -41.70 -26.23 14.41
C GLU A 470 -40.19 -26.11 14.73
N MET A 471 -39.73 -24.89 15.06
CA MET A 471 -38.34 -24.63 15.46
C MET A 471 -38.10 -24.80 16.96
N GLY A 472 -39.11 -25.18 17.75
CA GLY A 472 -38.99 -25.38 19.20
C GLY A 472 -38.75 -24.10 20.00
N LYS A 473 -39.13 -22.93 19.46
CA LYS A 473 -38.89 -21.60 20.04
C LYS A 473 -40.12 -21.14 20.82
N GLN A 474 -40.34 -21.72 22.01
CA GLN A 474 -41.53 -21.43 22.83
C GLN A 474 -41.64 -19.95 23.25
N GLY A 475 -40.52 -19.28 23.54
CA GLY A 475 -40.51 -17.85 23.86
C GLY A 475 -41.08 -17.00 22.73
N ALA A 476 -40.57 -17.21 21.51
CA ALA A 476 -41.08 -16.57 20.30
C ALA A 476 -42.58 -16.86 20.05
N ALA A 477 -43.03 -18.10 20.26
CA ALA A 477 -44.44 -18.46 20.12
C ALA A 477 -45.34 -17.70 21.09
N ASN A 478 -44.93 -17.59 22.37
CA ASN A 478 -45.65 -16.82 23.37
C ASN A 478 -45.74 -15.33 22.99
N ILE A 479 -44.64 -14.76 22.49
CA ILE A 479 -44.60 -13.36 22.03
C ILE A 479 -45.55 -13.14 20.85
N LEU A 480 -45.54 -14.02 19.85
CA LEU A 480 -46.45 -13.90 18.72
C LEU A 480 -47.92 -13.94 19.16
N GLN A 481 -48.26 -14.80 20.12
CA GLN A 481 -49.59 -14.88 20.71
C GLN A 481 -49.96 -13.63 21.52
N GLU A 482 -49.02 -13.05 22.28
CA GLU A 482 -49.19 -11.76 22.98
C GLU A 482 -49.57 -10.64 22.00
N TYR A 483 -48.98 -10.66 20.80
CA TYR A 483 -49.27 -9.71 19.72
C TYR A 483 -50.45 -10.14 18.82
N GLY A 484 -51.24 -11.13 19.25
CA GLY A 484 -52.52 -11.48 18.63
C GLY A 484 -52.47 -12.59 17.58
N ALA A 485 -51.33 -13.23 17.34
CA ALA A 485 -51.24 -14.37 16.44
C ALA A 485 -52.03 -15.57 16.99
N ARG A 486 -52.80 -16.24 16.11
CA ARG A 486 -53.58 -17.44 16.46
C ARG A 486 -53.20 -18.60 15.55
N LEU A 487 -53.22 -19.81 16.10
CA LEU A 487 -53.05 -21.02 15.29
C LEU A 487 -54.26 -21.17 14.35
N PRO A 488 -54.03 -21.36 13.03
CA PRO A 488 -55.10 -21.77 12.12
C PRO A 488 -55.73 -23.06 12.64
N SER A 489 -57.04 -23.22 12.42
CA SER A 489 -57.81 -24.39 12.86
C SER A 489 -57.19 -25.73 12.43
N ASP A 490 -56.52 -25.75 11.28
CA ASP A 490 -55.88 -26.95 10.72
C ASP A 490 -54.58 -27.37 11.45
N TRP A 491 -54.09 -26.54 12.38
CA TRP A 491 -52.82 -26.71 13.11
C TRP A 491 -53.00 -26.78 14.64
N GLN A 492 -54.24 -26.95 15.12
CA GLN A 492 -54.57 -27.02 16.55
C GLN A 492 -54.47 -28.44 17.14
N HIS A 493 -54.19 -29.45 16.31
CA HIS A 493 -54.04 -30.87 16.65
C HIS A 493 -52.60 -31.32 16.35
#